data_AF-X0XXU8-F1
#
_entry.id   AF-X0XXU8-F1
#
_cell.length_a   1.000
_cell.length_b   1.000
_cell.length_c   1.000
_cell.angle_alpha   90.00
_cell.angle_beta   90.00
_cell.angle_gamma   90.00
#
_symmetry.space_group_name_H-M   'P 1'
#
loop_
_entity.id
_entity.type
_entity.pdbx_description
1 polymer ?
#
loop_
_entity_poly.entity_id
_entity_poly.type
_entity_poly.pdbx_seq_one_letter_code
_entity_poly.pdbx_strand_id
1 'polypeptide(L)'
;MSQGFHPKPRMTFPLALAVGIEGSDEVMELELSESCTAPDVLTRVAPHAPPGLTFTSAEVVPQGCKKARVRSVSYQAPIPASCREGLQERIDQLMASSSWPLSRPGRNTTLDLRAQLEDLS
;
A
#
# COMPACT_ATOMS: atom_id res chain seq x y z
N MET A 1 -20.79 5.48 38.17
CA MET A 1 -21.03 4.39 37.19
C MET A 1 -20.26 4.69 35.91
N SER A 2 -19.03 4.21 35.78
CA SER A 2 -18.28 4.28 34.52
C SER A 2 -18.77 3.16 33.59
N GLN A 3 -19.83 3.45 32.84
CA GLN A 3 -20.46 2.50 31.92
C GLN A 3 -19.58 2.26 30.68
N GLY A 4 -18.52 1.46 30.83
CA GLY A 4 -18.03 0.49 29.84
C GLY A 4 -17.61 0.94 28.44
N PHE A 5 -17.61 2.24 28.12
CA PHE A 5 -17.25 2.70 26.77
C PHE A 5 -15.75 3.01 26.72
N HIS A 6 -14.97 2.05 26.24
CA HIS A 6 -13.65 2.33 25.66
C HIS A 6 -13.89 2.55 24.16
N PRO A 7 -14.12 3.80 23.69
CA PRO A 7 -14.21 4.04 22.26
C PRO A 7 -12.84 3.70 21.66
N LYS A 8 -12.74 2.51 21.07
CA LYS A 8 -11.54 2.17 20.29
C LYS A 8 -11.50 3.11 19.10
N PRO A 9 -10.33 3.66 18.77
CA PRO A 9 -10.21 4.49 17.58
C PRO A 9 -10.67 3.66 16.37
N ARG A 10 -11.50 4.26 15.51
CA ARG A 10 -11.92 3.62 14.27
C ARG A 10 -10.84 3.90 13.24
N MET A 11 -10.06 2.88 12.96
CA MET A 11 -8.98 2.92 11.98
C MET A 11 -9.30 1.94 10.85
N THR A 12 -9.02 2.33 9.61
CA THR A 12 -9.10 1.44 8.44
C THR A 12 -7.82 1.56 7.64
N PHE A 13 -7.28 0.42 7.20
CA PHE A 13 -6.15 0.35 6.28
C PHE A 13 -6.69 -0.06 4.91
N PRO A 14 -6.72 0.82 3.90
CA PRO A 14 -7.24 0.49 2.57
C PRO A 14 -6.54 -0.72 1.94
N LEU A 15 -5.27 -0.96 2.30
CA LEU A 15 -4.54 -2.16 2.00
C LEU A 15 -3.79 -2.63 3.25
N ALA A 16 -4.22 -3.76 3.81
CA ALA A 16 -3.47 -4.43 4.85
C ALA A 16 -2.38 -5.29 4.20
N LEU A 17 -1.12 -5.00 4.53
CA LEU A 17 0.02 -5.79 4.06
C LEU A 17 0.09 -7.14 4.77
N ALA A 18 0.60 -8.14 4.06
CA ALA A 18 0.89 -9.44 4.66
C ALA A 18 2.10 -9.35 5.60
N VAL A 19 2.16 -10.25 6.59
CA VAL A 19 3.29 -10.33 7.51
C VAL A 19 4.59 -10.56 6.73
N GLY A 20 5.64 -9.81 7.07
CA GLY A 20 6.95 -9.89 6.45
C GLY A 20 7.14 -9.00 5.21
N ILE A 21 6.11 -8.26 4.79
CA ILE A 21 6.23 -7.20 3.80
C ILE A 21 6.47 -5.89 4.53
N GLU A 22 7.57 -5.22 4.19
CA GLU A 22 7.87 -3.87 4.69
C GLU A 22 6.90 -2.88 4.06
N GLY A 23 6.38 -1.98 4.90
CA GLY A 23 5.58 -0.86 4.46
C GLY A 23 6.42 0.41 4.30
N SER A 24 6.25 1.12 3.19
CA SER A 24 6.99 2.35 2.89
C SER A 24 6.10 3.60 2.74
N ASP A 25 4.83 3.44 2.36
CA ASP A 25 3.91 4.57 2.12
C ASP A 25 2.44 4.15 2.33
N GLU A 26 2.16 3.58 3.50
CA GLU A 26 0.87 2.98 3.81
C GLU A 26 -0.15 4.04 4.17
N VAL A 27 -1.35 3.89 3.59
CA VAL A 27 -2.48 4.74 3.91
C VAL A 27 -3.24 4.17 5.09
N MET A 28 -3.60 5.04 6.04
CA MET A 28 -4.51 4.74 7.14
C MET A 28 -5.58 5.83 7.22
N GLU A 29 -6.84 5.42 7.31
CA GLU A 29 -7.96 6.29 7.62
C GLU A 29 -8.25 6.23 9.11
N LEU A 30 -8.43 7.40 9.74
CA LEU A 30 -8.75 7.55 11.15
C LEU A 30 -10.02 8.38 11.33
N GLU A 31 -11.00 7.86 12.07
CA GLU A 31 -12.17 8.62 12.50
C GLU A 31 -11.90 9.26 13.87
N LEU A 32 -12.11 10.57 13.97
CA LEU A 32 -11.93 11.33 15.20
C LEU A 32 -13.28 11.68 15.83
N SER A 33 -13.33 11.70 17.16
CA SER A 33 -14.51 12.12 17.92
C SER A 33 -14.80 13.62 17.82
N GLU A 34 -13.77 14.40 17.54
CA GLU A 34 -13.81 15.85 17.38
C GLU A 34 -13.14 16.25 16.07
N SER A 35 -13.54 17.39 15.50
CA SER A 35 -12.90 17.93 14.32
C SER A 35 -11.52 18.50 14.67
N CYS A 36 -10.48 17.95 14.04
CA CYS A 36 -9.11 18.44 14.15
C CYS A 36 -8.59 18.82 12.76
N THR A 37 -7.64 19.75 12.70
CA THR A 37 -6.89 20.00 11.47
C THR A 37 -5.85 18.89 11.26
N ALA A 38 -5.49 18.61 10.01
CA ALA A 38 -4.45 17.61 9.72
C ALA A 38 -3.10 17.90 10.42
N PRO A 39 -2.59 19.15 10.47
CA PRO A 39 -1.39 19.47 11.25
C PRO A 39 -1.51 19.18 12.75
N ASP A 40 -2.68 19.46 13.34
CA ASP A 40 -2.91 19.17 14.76
C ASP A 40 -2.87 17.67 15.03
N VAL A 41 -3.47 16.87 14.14
CA VAL A 41 -3.43 15.40 14.24
C VAL A 41 -2.00 14.90 14.19
N LEU A 42 -1.22 15.30 13.18
CA LEU A 42 0.18 14.89 13.02
C LEU A 42 1.01 15.22 14.25
N THR A 43 0.89 16.46 14.76
CA THR A 43 1.62 16.92 15.95
C THR A 43 1.29 16.08 17.18
N ARG A 44 0.03 15.64 17.32
CA ARG A 44 -0.43 14.83 18.44
C ARG A 44 -0.02 13.36 18.31
N VAL A 45 -0.03 12.77 17.12
CA VAL A 45 0.25 11.33 16.93
C VAL A 45 1.73 11.00 16.77
N ALA A 46 2.53 11.90 16.18
CA ALA A 46 3.94 11.65 15.92
C ALA A 46 4.77 11.25 17.16
N PRO A 47 4.59 11.86 18.35
CA PRO A 47 5.31 11.44 19.56
C PRO A 47 4.98 10.03 20.06
N HIS A 48 3.86 9.45 19.61
CA HIS A 48 3.40 8.12 19.98
C HIS A 48 3.76 7.05 18.93
N ALA A 49 4.48 7.43 17.87
CA ALA A 49 4.90 6.48 16.85
C ALA A 49 5.90 5.46 17.42
N PRO A 50 5.70 4.15 17.22
CA PRO A 50 6.69 3.15 17.58
C PRO A 50 7.96 3.32 16.73
N PRO A 51 9.11 2.79 17.19
CA PRO A 51 10.34 2.80 16.40
C PRO A 51 10.13 2.20 15.00
N GLY A 52 10.60 2.90 13.97
CA GLY A 52 10.46 2.49 12.57
C GLY A 52 9.16 2.94 11.89
N LEU A 53 8.21 3.55 12.61
CA LEU A 53 7.01 4.14 12.03
C LEU A 53 7.11 5.66 12.05
N THR A 54 6.83 6.31 10.92
CA THR A 54 6.78 7.77 10.81
C THR A 54 5.52 8.19 10.11
N PHE A 55 4.77 9.12 10.70
CA PHE A 55 3.64 9.77 10.02
C PHE A 55 4.18 10.89 9.11
N THR A 56 4.11 10.69 7.80
CA THR A 56 4.68 11.60 6.80
C THR A 56 3.74 12.76 6.46
N SER A 57 2.44 12.48 6.38
CA SER A 57 1.42 13.45 6.03
C SER A 57 0.05 13.06 6.58
N ALA A 58 -0.88 14.01 6.59
CA ALA A 58 -2.28 13.79 6.91
C ALA A 58 -3.13 14.75 6.08
N GLU A 59 -4.33 14.31 5.73
CA GLU A 59 -5.34 15.13 5.08
C GLU A 59 -6.70 14.93 5.74
N VAL A 60 -7.53 15.98 5.71
CA VAL A 60 -8.90 15.89 6.20
C VAL A 60 -9.79 15.40 5.08
N VAL A 61 -10.37 14.22 5.25
CA VAL A 61 -11.35 13.66 4.32
C VAL A 61 -12.73 14.23 4.65
N PRO A 62 -13.43 14.88 3.71
CA PRO A 62 -14.78 15.40 3.94
C PRO A 62 -15.78 14.31 4.35
N GLN A 63 -16.76 14.67 5.18
CA GLN A 63 -17.83 13.74 5.55
C GLN A 63 -18.62 13.29 4.31
N GLY A 64 -18.98 11.99 4.27
CA GLY A 64 -19.73 11.39 3.17
C GLY A 64 -18.87 10.92 1.99
N CYS A 65 -17.55 11.21 1.99
CA CYS A 65 -16.63 10.57 1.05
C CYS A 65 -16.61 9.05 1.25
N LYS A 66 -16.46 8.32 0.14
CA LYS A 66 -16.26 6.87 0.18
C LYS A 66 -14.87 6.58 0.74
N LYS A 67 -14.74 5.45 1.43
CA LYS A 67 -13.44 4.94 1.88
C LYS A 67 -12.46 4.83 0.72
N ALA A 68 -11.20 5.12 0.99
CA ALA A 68 -10.11 4.99 0.05
C ALA A 68 -10.06 3.57 -0.54
N ARG A 69 -9.76 3.49 -1.83
CA ARG A 69 -9.58 2.24 -2.57
C ARG A 69 -8.23 2.26 -3.24
N VAL A 70 -7.43 1.25 -2.98
CA VAL A 70 -6.14 1.10 -3.64
C VAL A 70 -6.36 0.84 -5.13
N ARG A 71 -5.64 1.61 -5.94
CA ARG A 71 -5.66 1.51 -7.40
C ARG A 71 -4.52 0.64 -7.92
N SER A 72 -3.32 0.89 -7.42
CA SER A 72 -2.10 0.14 -7.75
C SER A 72 -1.18 0.08 -6.54
N VAL A 73 -0.17 -0.79 -6.63
CA VAL A 73 0.81 -1.07 -5.60
C VAL A 73 2.17 -1.27 -6.26
N SER A 74 3.21 -0.70 -5.66
CA SER A 74 4.59 -0.88 -6.11
C SER A 74 5.31 -1.80 -5.14
N TYR A 75 6.08 -2.73 -5.69
CA TYR A 75 6.89 -3.67 -4.91
C TYR A 75 8.34 -3.54 -5.34
N GLN A 76 9.25 -3.64 -4.38
CA GLN A 76 10.67 -3.75 -4.64
C GLN A 76 11.16 -5.11 -4.15
N ALA A 77 11.95 -5.79 -4.98
CA ALA A 77 12.53 -7.07 -4.64
C ALA A 77 13.98 -7.14 -5.12
N PRO A 78 14.89 -7.75 -4.34
CA PRO A 78 16.27 -7.94 -4.78
C PRO A 78 16.33 -8.96 -5.92
N ILE A 79 17.00 -8.59 -7.02
CA ILE A 79 17.22 -9.50 -8.15
C ILE A 79 18.52 -10.30 -7.95
N PRO A 80 18.48 -11.65 -8.00
CA PRO A 80 19.67 -12.50 -7.95
C PRO A 80 20.68 -12.13 -9.03
N ALA A 81 21.98 -12.19 -8.71
CA ALA A 81 23.04 -11.78 -9.65
C ALA A 81 22.99 -12.54 -10.99
N SER A 82 22.67 -13.83 -10.95
CA SER A 82 22.50 -14.68 -12.14
C SER A 82 21.38 -14.22 -13.08
N CYS A 83 20.46 -13.38 -12.60
CA CYS A 83 19.33 -12.88 -13.38
C CYS A 83 19.54 -11.45 -13.87
N ARG A 84 20.67 -10.79 -13.57
CA ARG A 84 20.89 -9.37 -13.89
C ARG A 84 21.36 -9.13 -15.33
N GLU A 85 22.10 -10.06 -15.91
CA GLU A 85 22.60 -9.94 -17.28
C GLU A 85 21.44 -9.84 -18.27
N GLY A 86 21.39 -8.77 -19.08
CA GLY A 86 20.28 -8.50 -20.01
C GLY A 86 18.93 -8.26 -19.33
N LEU A 87 18.89 -7.91 -18.04
CA LEU A 87 17.63 -7.67 -17.33
C LEU A 87 16.85 -6.50 -17.92
N GLN A 88 17.52 -5.37 -18.17
CA GLN A 88 16.88 -4.18 -18.73
C GLN A 88 16.24 -4.47 -20.09
N GLU A 89 16.96 -5.14 -21.00
CA GLU A 89 16.41 -5.49 -22.32
C GLU A 89 15.16 -6.37 -22.21
N ARG A 90 15.14 -7.31 -21.25
CA ARG A 90 13.96 -8.16 -20.99
C ARG A 90 12.80 -7.39 -20.39
N ILE A 91 13.07 -6.42 -19.51
CA ILE A 91 12.06 -5.48 -19.00
C ILE A 91 11.48 -4.66 -20.16
N ASP A 92 12.34 -4.08 -21.01
CA ASP A 92 11.91 -3.26 -22.15
C ASP A 92 11.05 -4.08 -23.13
N GLN A 93 11.46 -5.32 -23.44
CA GLN A 93 10.69 -6.25 -24.27
C GLN A 93 9.32 -6.58 -23.66
N LEU A 94 9.26 -6.83 -22.35
CA LEU A 94 8.01 -7.07 -21.63
C LEU A 94 7.11 -5.84 -21.70
N MET A 95 7.65 -4.65 -21.40
CA MET A 95 6.87 -3.40 -21.36
C MET A 95 6.37 -2.96 -22.73
N ALA A 96 7.12 -3.23 -23.80
CA ALA A 96 6.74 -2.97 -25.19
C ALA A 96 5.73 -3.99 -25.76
N SER A 97 5.60 -5.16 -25.14
CA SER A 97 4.63 -6.18 -25.57
C SER A 97 3.19 -5.75 -25.22
N SER A 98 2.22 -6.17 -26.04
CA SER A 98 0.79 -5.92 -25.78
C SER A 98 0.13 -6.96 -24.87
N SER A 99 0.74 -8.15 -24.77
CA SER A 99 0.25 -9.27 -23.96
C SER A 99 1.43 -10.16 -23.57
N TRP A 100 1.43 -10.68 -22.35
CA TRP A 100 2.43 -11.62 -21.85
C TRP A 100 1.77 -12.73 -21.02
N PRO A 101 1.33 -13.83 -21.65
CA PRO A 101 0.66 -14.93 -20.95
C PRO A 101 1.62 -15.74 -20.07
N LEU A 102 1.29 -15.87 -18.78
CA LEU A 102 1.99 -16.69 -17.79
C LEU A 102 1.09 -17.80 -17.26
N SER A 103 1.55 -19.04 -17.34
CA SER A 103 0.93 -20.20 -16.68
C SER A 103 1.62 -20.47 -15.34
N ARG A 104 0.85 -20.47 -14.25
CA ARG A 104 1.38 -20.75 -12.90
C ARG A 104 1.31 -22.24 -12.59
N PRO A 105 2.39 -22.87 -12.08
CA PRO A 105 2.35 -24.26 -11.62
C PRO A 105 1.21 -24.49 -10.63
N GLY A 106 0.44 -25.56 -10.82
CA GLY A 106 -0.70 -25.90 -9.96
C GLY A 106 -1.97 -25.09 -10.22
N ARG A 107 -2.02 -24.22 -11.24
CA ARG A 107 -3.24 -23.54 -11.69
C ARG A 107 -3.51 -23.81 -13.17
N ASN A 108 -4.77 -24.12 -13.50
CA ASN A 108 -5.23 -24.29 -14.88
C ASN A 108 -5.53 -22.97 -15.62
N THR A 109 -5.21 -21.83 -15.02
CA THR A 109 -5.48 -20.51 -15.59
C THR A 109 -4.21 -19.79 -15.99
N THR A 110 -4.21 -19.28 -17.22
CA THR A 110 -3.20 -18.37 -17.74
C THR A 110 -3.53 -16.94 -17.31
N LEU A 111 -2.53 -16.23 -16.80
CA LEU A 111 -2.63 -14.81 -16.43
C LEU A 111 -1.85 -14.00 -17.45
N ASP A 112 -2.46 -12.99 -18.06
CA ASP A 112 -1.71 -12.00 -18.82
C ASP A 112 -1.00 -11.04 -17.85
N LEU A 113 0.32 -11.17 -17.72
CA LEU A 113 1.13 -10.33 -16.85
C LEU A 113 1.18 -8.89 -17.32
N ARG A 114 1.23 -8.67 -18.63
CA ARG A 114 1.39 -7.32 -19.18
C ARG A 114 0.21 -6.42 -18.83
N ALA A 115 -0.99 -6.99 -18.81
CA ALA A 115 -2.23 -6.31 -18.43
C ALA A 115 -2.29 -5.93 -16.93
N GLN A 116 -1.41 -6.50 -16.09
CA GLN A 116 -1.36 -6.25 -14.65
C GLN A 116 -0.23 -5.29 -14.23
N LEU A 117 0.62 -4.87 -15.18
CA LEU A 117 1.78 -4.03 -14.92
C LEU A 117 1.55 -2.61 -15.45
N GLU A 118 1.67 -1.63 -14.55
CA GLU A 118 1.71 -0.22 -14.92
C GLU A 118 3.14 0.19 -15.32
N ASP A 119 4.13 -0.20 -14.53
CA ASP A 119 5.54 0.09 -14.70
C ASP A 119 6.43 -1.05 -14.17
N LEU A 120 7.68 -1.11 -14.63
CA LEU A 120 8.72 -2.01 -14.12
C LEU A 120 10.10 -1.39 -14.38
N SER A 121 10.85 -1.14 -13.31
CA SER A 121 12.20 -0.54 -13.35
C SER A 121 13.24 -1.34 -12.56
#